data_AF-W9IQZ0-F1
#
_entry.id   AF-W9IQZ0-F1
#
_cell.length_a   1.000
_cell.length_b   1.000
_cell.length_c   1.000
_cell.angle_alpha   90.00
_cell.angle_beta   90.00
_cell.angle_gamma   90.00
#
_symmetry.space_group_name_H-M   'P 1'
#
loop_
_entity.id
_entity.type
_entity.pdbx_description
1 polymer ?
#
loop_
_entity_poly.entity_id
_entity_poly.type
_entity_poly.pdbx_seq_one_letter_code
_entity_poly.pdbx_strand_id
1 'polypeptide(L)'
;MALMAISGAHAALHKAAACVSNRVSSPVGGTPFSPSYNWQTTYEVLADATKCACDMYKQRNTGGEMWDTCPDCTFDGTICNSAEGHMGGDEFTYYCEEKCGAQGAEAD
;
A
#
# COMPACT_ATOMS: atom_id res chain seq x y z
N MET A 1 14.42 -32.94 -14.00
CA MET A 1 14.71 -31.49 -13.88
C MET A 1 13.41 -30.77 -14.19
N ALA A 2 12.63 -30.41 -13.17
CA ALA A 2 11.37 -29.70 -13.37
C ALA A 2 11.69 -28.21 -13.49
N LEU A 3 11.44 -27.62 -14.67
CA LEU A 3 11.42 -26.17 -14.82
C LEU A 3 10.14 -25.66 -14.16
N MET A 4 10.25 -25.15 -12.94
CA MET A 4 9.21 -24.28 -12.38
C MET A 4 9.46 -22.88 -12.94
N ALA A 5 8.63 -22.47 -13.89
CA ALA A 5 8.51 -21.07 -14.27
C ALA A 5 7.88 -20.34 -13.08
N ILE A 6 8.70 -19.64 -12.31
CA ILE A 6 8.22 -18.74 -11.27
C ILE A 6 7.66 -17.53 -12.00
N SER A 7 6.33 -17.46 -12.07
CA SER A 7 5.59 -16.26 -12.45
C SER A 7 5.88 -15.19 -11.40
N GLY A 8 7.01 -14.50 -11.53
CA GLY A 8 7.34 -13.36 -10.69
C GLY A 8 6.39 -12.23 -11.03
N ALA A 9 5.32 -12.07 -10.26
CA ALA A 9 4.69 -10.77 -10.16
C ALA A 9 5.78 -9.84 -9.65
N HIS A 10 6.21 -8.89 -10.49
CA HIS A 10 7.01 -7.78 -10.01
C HIS A 10 6.10 -6.96 -9.10
N ALA A 11 6.04 -7.30 -7.81
CA ALA A 11 5.41 -6.44 -6.83
C ALA A 11 6.16 -5.11 -6.90
N ALA A 12 5.44 -4.00 -7.14
CA ALA A 12 6.00 -2.69 -6.87
C ALA A 12 6.39 -2.70 -5.39
N LEU A 13 7.69 -2.58 -5.14
CA LEU A 13 8.27 -2.57 -3.80
C LEU A 13 8.24 -1.13 -3.29
N HIS A 14 7.68 -0.95 -2.12
CA HIS A 14 7.43 0.34 -1.49
C HIS A 14 8.15 0.42 -0.15
N LYS A 15 8.49 1.64 0.25
CA LYS A 15 9.11 1.94 1.55
C LYS A 15 8.11 2.45 2.57
N ALA A 16 6.94 2.85 2.12
CA ALA A 16 5.87 3.34 2.95
C ALA A 16 4.53 2.87 2.39
N ALA A 17 3.63 2.44 3.28
CA ALA A 17 2.23 2.27 2.92
C ALA A 17 1.30 2.59 4.08
N ALA A 18 0.08 3.02 3.74
CA ALA A 18 -0.97 3.30 4.69
C ALA A 18 -2.32 2.76 4.20
N CYS A 19 -3.14 2.27 5.14
CA CYS A 19 -4.51 1.91 4.85
C CYS A 19 -5.37 3.16 4.74
N VAL A 20 -6.22 3.22 3.72
CA VAL A 20 -7.04 4.39 3.44
C VAL A 20 -8.52 4.07 3.28
N SER A 21 -9.34 5.10 3.41
CA SER A 21 -10.78 5.06 3.16
C SER A 21 -11.26 6.34 2.49
N ASN A 22 -12.53 6.37 2.10
CA ASN A 22 -13.20 7.57 1.58
C ASN A 22 -12.47 8.17 0.35
N ARG A 23 -11.99 7.31 -0.55
CA ARG A 23 -11.25 7.72 -1.74
C ARG A 23 -12.18 8.42 -2.74
N VAL A 24 -11.92 9.70 -2.98
CA VAL A 24 -12.67 10.54 -3.93
C VAL A 24 -11.71 11.12 -4.94
N SER A 25 -11.96 10.87 -6.24
CA SER A 25 -11.24 11.55 -7.32
C SER A 25 -12.13 12.63 -7.91
N SER A 26 -11.67 13.87 -7.94
CA SER A 26 -12.43 15.01 -8.44
C SER A 26 -11.56 15.91 -9.32
N PRO A 27 -12.13 16.51 -10.38
CA PRO A 27 -11.42 17.49 -11.17
C PRO A 27 -11.22 18.77 -10.34
N VAL A 28 -9.99 19.28 -10.35
CA VAL A 28 -9.57 20.51 -9.70
C VAL A 28 -8.98 21.44 -10.75
N GLY A 29 -9.50 22.67 -10.81
CA GLY A 29 -9.18 23.64 -11.84
C GLY A 29 -10.32 23.82 -12.85
N GLY A 30 -10.03 24.57 -13.91
CA GLY A 30 -11.02 25.00 -14.89
C GLY A 30 -11.73 26.30 -14.49
N THR A 31 -11.63 27.31 -15.34
CA THR A 31 -12.55 28.45 -15.35
C THR A 31 -13.22 28.51 -16.72
N PRO A 32 -14.34 29.25 -16.89
CA PRO A 32 -14.95 29.45 -18.20
C PRO A 32 -13.99 30.01 -19.28
N PHE A 33 -12.91 30.68 -18.86
CA PHE A 33 -11.92 31.30 -19.74
C PHE A 33 -10.62 30.48 -19.89
N SER A 34 -10.49 29.34 -19.21
CA SER A 34 -9.37 28.38 -19.32
C SER A 34 -9.75 27.02 -18.72
N PRO A 35 -10.16 26.03 -19.53
CA PRO A 35 -10.76 24.77 -19.06
C PRO A 35 -9.73 23.71 -18.63
N SER A 36 -8.55 24.10 -18.15
CA SER A 36 -7.54 23.13 -17.71
C SER A 36 -7.97 22.51 -16.38
N TYR A 37 -8.45 21.26 -16.45
CA TYR A 37 -8.77 20.42 -15.30
C TYR A 37 -7.58 19.51 -14.98
N ASN A 38 -7.14 19.51 -13.73
CA ASN A 38 -6.31 18.45 -13.16
C ASN A 38 -7.20 17.50 -12.36
N TRP A 39 -6.76 16.28 -12.09
CA TRP A 39 -7.50 15.35 -11.23
C TRP A 39 -6.76 15.23 -9.90
N GLN A 40 -7.46 15.43 -8.79
CA GLN A 40 -6.92 15.18 -7.46
C GLN A 40 -7.72 14.07 -6.79
N THR A 41 -6.99 13.14 -6.17
CA THR A 41 -7.57 12.09 -5.35
C THR A 41 -7.32 12.44 -3.89
N THR A 42 -8.40 12.50 -3.12
CA THR A 42 -8.37 12.67 -1.66
C THR A 42 -8.79 11.37 -1.01
N TYR A 43 -8.17 11.05 0.13
CA TYR A 43 -8.48 9.88 0.92
C TYR A 43 -8.20 10.18 2.40
N GLU A 44 -8.79 9.38 3.29
CA GLU A 44 -8.54 9.41 4.71
C GLU A 44 -7.55 8.30 5.08
N VAL A 45 -6.47 8.65 5.80
CA VAL A 45 -5.53 7.66 6.33
C VAL A 45 -6.08 7.10 7.64
N LEU A 46 -6.22 5.78 7.71
CA LEU A 46 -6.71 5.07 8.88
C LEU A 46 -5.54 4.53 9.71
N ALA A 47 -5.11 5.27 10.73
CA ALA A 47 -3.94 4.89 11.54
C ALA A 47 -4.10 3.52 12.23
N ASP A 48 -5.28 3.23 12.79
CA ASP A 48 -5.54 1.94 13.46
C ASP A 48 -5.52 0.76 12.47
N ALA A 49 -6.14 0.93 11.29
CA ALA A 49 -6.09 -0.08 10.24
C ALA A 49 -4.67 -0.26 9.70
N THR A 50 -3.93 0.85 9.54
CA THR A 50 -2.52 0.83 9.11
C THR A 50 -1.65 0.11 10.12
N LYS A 51 -1.86 0.34 11.43
CA LYS A 51 -1.17 -0.39 12.48
C LYS A 51 -1.46 -1.89 12.41
N CYS A 52 -2.73 -2.26 12.30
CA CYS A 52 -3.17 -3.64 12.13
C CYS A 52 -2.45 -4.30 10.94
N ALA A 53 -2.47 -3.66 9.77
CA ALA A 53 -1.84 -4.19 8.57
C ALA A 53 -0.32 -4.28 8.72
N CYS A 54 0.33 -3.25 9.29
CA CYS A 54 1.76 -3.23 9.53
C CYS A 54 2.22 -4.34 10.49
N ASP A 55 1.47 -4.57 11.57
CA ASP A 55 1.78 -5.63 12.54
C ASP A 55 1.68 -7.02 11.88
N MET A 56 0.71 -7.23 10.99
CA MET A 56 0.57 -8.48 10.23
C MET A 56 1.65 -8.62 9.15
N TYR A 57 1.95 -7.55 8.41
CA TYR A 57 2.95 -7.53 7.35
C TYR A 57 4.36 -7.78 7.89
N LYS A 58 4.66 -7.24 9.08
CA LYS A 58 5.92 -7.52 9.79
C LYS A 58 6.09 -9.00 10.16
N GLN A 59 5.00 -9.70 10.42
CA GLN A 59 5.00 -11.14 10.74
C GLN A 59 4.93 -12.03 9.49
N ARG A 60 4.87 -11.43 8.31
CA ARG A 60 4.73 -12.13 7.03
C ARG A 60 5.98 -12.96 6.74
N ASN A 61 5.74 -14.20 6.29
CA ASN A 61 6.77 -15.13 5.85
C ASN A 61 6.12 -16.17 4.93
N THR A 62 5.96 -15.84 3.64
CA THR A 62 5.30 -16.74 2.66
C THR A 62 6.25 -17.35 1.63
N GLY A 63 7.55 -17.07 1.73
CA GLY A 63 8.54 -17.51 0.74
C GLY A 63 9.92 -16.91 1.01
N GLY A 64 10.75 -16.83 -0.03
CA GLY A 64 12.14 -16.39 0.06
C GLY A 64 12.46 -15.09 -0.68
N GLU A 65 11.45 -14.47 -1.29
CA GLU A 65 11.62 -13.21 -2.02
C GLU A 65 11.59 -12.00 -1.08
N MET A 66 11.99 -10.83 -1.58
CA MET A 66 12.08 -9.62 -0.77
C MET A 66 10.72 -9.23 -0.17
N TRP A 67 9.66 -9.20 -0.99
CA TRP A 67 8.29 -8.97 -0.52
C TRP A 67 7.69 -10.13 0.29
N ASP A 68 8.42 -11.25 0.45
CA ASP A 68 7.90 -12.37 1.22
C ASP A 68 7.97 -12.15 2.74
N THR A 69 8.81 -11.22 3.17
CA THR A 69 9.07 -10.87 4.56
C THR A 69 9.14 -9.36 4.70
N CYS A 70 9.01 -8.83 5.92
CA CYS A 70 9.32 -7.43 6.18
C CYS A 70 9.99 -7.26 7.54
N PRO A 71 11.27 -7.67 7.67
CA PRO A 71 11.98 -7.64 8.94
C PRO A 71 12.19 -6.21 9.47
N ASP A 72 12.20 -5.22 8.58
CA ASP A 72 12.39 -3.81 8.88
C ASP A 72 11.08 -3.00 8.97
N CYS A 73 9.92 -3.65 8.80
CA CYS A 73 8.62 -2.99 8.92
C CYS A 73 8.43 -2.36 10.31
N THR A 74 8.13 -1.06 10.31
CA THR A 74 7.89 -0.27 11.52
C THR A 74 6.76 0.73 11.32
N PHE A 75 5.79 0.69 12.23
CA PHE A 75 4.71 1.66 12.30
C PHE A 75 5.17 2.92 13.06
N ASP A 76 5.00 4.09 12.47
CA ASP A 76 5.44 5.37 13.05
C ASP A 76 4.34 6.14 13.82
N GLY A 77 3.13 5.61 13.85
CA GLY A 77 1.94 6.28 14.39
C GLY A 77 0.88 6.61 13.34
N THR A 78 1.24 6.58 12.05
CA THR A 78 0.28 6.81 10.95
C THR A 78 0.57 5.92 9.74
N ILE A 79 1.84 5.67 9.43
CA ILE A 79 2.31 4.95 8.24
C ILE A 79 3.14 3.73 8.66
N CYS A 80 3.08 2.67 7.85
CA CYS A 80 3.99 1.54 7.96
C CYS A 80 5.20 1.77 7.05
N ASN A 81 6.40 1.76 7.61
CA ASN A 81 7.64 2.05 6.91
C ASN A 81 8.52 0.79 6.78
N SER A 82 9.21 0.65 5.66
CA SER A 82 10.26 -0.34 5.38
C SER A 82 11.44 0.39 4.73
N ALA A 83 12.54 0.53 5.47
CA ALA A 83 13.74 1.21 4.98
C ALA A 83 14.36 0.53 3.74
N GLU A 84 14.26 -0.80 3.68
CA GLU A 84 14.80 -1.63 2.60
C GLU A 84 13.81 -1.83 1.46
N GLY A 85 12.53 -1.46 1.64
CA GLY A 85 11.53 -1.51 0.58
C GLY A 85 10.92 -2.90 0.40
N HIS A 86 10.62 -3.59 1.49
CA HIS A 86 10.04 -4.94 1.48
C HIS A 86 8.51 -4.95 1.28
N MET A 87 7.86 -3.79 1.12
CA MET A 87 6.39 -3.73 1.09
C MET A 87 5.87 -3.89 -0.34
N GLY A 88 5.23 -5.02 -0.63
CA GLY A 88 4.40 -5.20 -1.83
C GLY A 88 3.06 -4.48 -1.70
N GLY A 89 2.73 -3.64 -2.69
CA GLY A 89 1.53 -2.79 -2.66
C GLY A 89 0.22 -3.59 -2.68
N ASP A 90 0.13 -4.63 -3.53
CA ASP A 90 -1.05 -5.50 -3.61
C ASP A 90 -1.24 -6.29 -2.32
N GLU A 91 -0.16 -6.80 -1.74
CA GLU A 91 -0.18 -7.52 -0.48
C GLU A 91 -0.58 -6.61 0.68
N PHE A 92 -0.08 -5.38 0.73
CA PHE A 92 -0.45 -4.44 1.79
C PHE A 92 -1.93 -4.03 1.66
N THR A 93 -2.41 -3.84 0.42
CA THR A 93 -3.83 -3.60 0.12
C THR A 93 -4.71 -4.75 0.64
N TYR A 94 -4.30 -6.00 0.42
CA TYR A 94 -5.01 -7.16 0.96
C TYR A 94 -5.15 -7.10 2.48
N TYR A 95 -4.09 -6.76 3.23
CA TYR A 95 -4.20 -6.63 4.69
C TYR A 95 -5.13 -5.49 5.10
N CYS A 96 -5.04 -4.34 4.41
CA CYS A 96 -5.91 -3.21 4.67
C CYS A 96 -7.38 -3.55 4.47
N GLU A 97 -7.75 -4.14 3.33
CA GLU A 97 -9.14 -4.44 2.96
C GLU A 97 -9.68 -5.67 3.69
N GLU A 98 -8.97 -6.80 3.61
CA GLU A 98 -9.49 -8.11 4.02
C GLU A 98 -9.26 -8.41 5.50
N LYS A 99 -8.30 -7.74 6.16
CA LYS A 99 -7.93 -8.01 7.56
C LYS A 99 -8.19 -6.86 8.50
N CYS A 100 -8.07 -5.62 8.04
CA CYS A 100 -8.07 -4.44 8.90
C CYS A 100 -9.23 -3.47 8.62
N GLY A 101 -10.14 -3.80 7.69
CA GLY A 101 -11.42 -3.10 7.50
C GLY A 101 -11.32 -1.73 6.82
N ALA A 102 -10.21 -1.44 6.16
CA ALA A 102 -10.07 -0.28 5.29
C ALA A 102 -10.69 -0.53 3.90
N GLN A 103 -10.78 0.50 3.07
CA GLN A 103 -11.31 0.39 1.70
C GLN A 103 -10.21 0.33 0.63
N GLY A 104 -8.94 0.35 1.06
CA GLY A 104 -7.79 0.27 0.19
C GLY A 104 -6.49 0.62 0.93
N ALA A 105 -5.41 0.74 0.16
CA ALA A 105 -4.12 1.23 0.63
C ALA A 105 -3.50 2.20 -0.39
N GLU A 106 -2.58 3.03 0.09
CA GLU A 106 -1.70 3.87 -0.74
C GLU A 106 -0.25 3.56 -0.35
N ALA A 107 0.60 3.34 -1.35
CA ALA A 107 2.02 3.00 -1.21
C ALA A 107 2.86 3.88 -2.16
N ASP A 108 4.11 4.19 -1.80
CA ASP A 108 4.93 5.27 -2.42
C ASP A 108 5.61 4.98 -3.75
#